data_AF-A0A2M7T291-F1
#
_entry.id   AF-A0A2M7T291-F1
#
_cell.length_a   1.000
_cell.length_b   1.000
_cell.length_c   1.000
_cell.angle_alpha   90.00
_cell.angle_beta   90.00
_cell.angle_gamma   90.00
#
_symmetry.space_group_name_H-M   'P 1'
#
loop_
_entity.id
_entity.type
_entity.pdbx_description
1 polymer ?
#
loop_
_entity_poly.entity_id
_entity_poly.type
_entity_poly.pdbx_seq_one_letter_code
_entity_poly.pdbx_strand_id
1 'polypeptide(L)'
;MPYKPKLKSSSTKSRSKPKYKVINWAEYNKKIQKRCELSFYFLKGDLKALFINENPYIPSLSGQQATYSYAYIELIFTFYRLFNFGMRQTSGYFENFWRN
;
A
#
# COMPACT_ATOMS: atom_id res chain seq x y z
N MET A 1 29.37 -2.61 -31.97
CA MET A 1 30.63 -2.73 -31.20
C MET A 1 30.57 -4.01 -30.38
N PRO A 2 31.53 -4.94 -30.49
CA PRO A 2 31.47 -6.19 -29.75
C PRO A 2 31.80 -5.95 -28.27
N TYR A 3 31.02 -6.57 -27.38
CA TYR A 3 31.21 -6.50 -25.94
C TYR A 3 32.54 -7.14 -25.54
N LYS A 4 33.46 -6.37 -24.95
CA LYS A 4 34.72 -6.89 -24.39
C LYS A 4 34.54 -7.19 -22.89
N PRO A 5 34.55 -8.46 -22.46
CA PRO A 5 34.47 -8.80 -21.06
C PRO A 5 35.70 -8.29 -20.30
N LYS A 6 35.49 -7.52 -19.23
CA LYS A 6 36.58 -7.09 -18.33
C LYS A 6 37.09 -8.30 -17.54
N LEU A 7 38.35 -8.67 -17.75
CA LEU A 7 39.05 -9.68 -16.95
C LEU A 7 39.05 -9.25 -15.47
N LYS A 8 38.69 -10.19 -14.56
CA LYS A 8 38.74 -9.96 -13.12
C LYS A 8 40.21 -9.80 -12.69
N SER A 9 40.63 -8.58 -12.37
CA SER A 9 41.94 -8.32 -11.76
C SER A 9 42.02 -8.99 -10.38
N SER A 10 43.11 -9.69 -10.09
CA SER A 10 43.40 -10.39 -8.83
C SER A 10 43.69 -9.47 -7.63
N SER A 11 43.17 -8.24 -7.63
CA SER A 11 43.44 -7.29 -6.54
C SER A 11 42.83 -7.78 -5.23
N THR A 12 43.64 -7.84 -4.17
CA THR A 12 43.26 -8.21 -2.80
C THR A 12 42.26 -7.24 -2.15
N LYS A 13 42.04 -6.07 -2.73
CA LYS A 13 41.10 -5.07 -2.23
C LYS A 13 39.68 -5.35 -2.72
N SER A 14 38.78 -5.65 -1.79
CA SER A 14 37.33 -5.72 -2.02
C SER A 14 36.82 -4.41 -2.64
N ARG A 15 36.17 -4.48 -3.82
CA ARG A 15 35.48 -3.33 -4.40
C ARG A 15 34.29 -2.95 -3.50
N SER A 16 34.18 -1.66 -3.18
CA SER A 16 33.01 -1.16 -2.45
C SER A 16 31.76 -1.37 -3.31
N LYS A 17 30.68 -1.87 -2.71
CA LYS A 17 29.41 -2.05 -3.39
C LYS A 17 28.82 -0.68 -3.73
N PRO A 18 28.26 -0.47 -4.93
CA PRO A 18 27.56 0.76 -5.25
C PRO A 18 26.42 0.98 -4.23
N LYS A 19 26.36 2.16 -3.63
CA LYS A 19 25.28 2.57 -2.72
C LYS A 19 24.22 3.29 -3.55
N TYR A 20 23.05 2.68 -3.68
CA TYR A 20 21.91 3.29 -4.36
C TYR A 20 21.06 4.07 -3.37
N LYS A 21 20.66 5.30 -3.73
CA LYS A 21 19.67 6.09 -3.00
C LYS A 21 18.38 6.13 -3.81
N VAL A 22 17.27 5.74 -3.19
CA VAL A 22 15.96 5.84 -3.84
C VAL A 22 15.54 7.31 -3.85
N ILE A 23 15.44 7.90 -5.03
CA ILE A 23 15.04 9.31 -5.21
C ILE A 23 13.53 9.42 -5.41
N ASN A 24 12.96 8.49 -6.18
CA ASN A 24 11.53 8.52 -6.55
C ASN A 24 10.66 7.57 -5.70
N TRP A 25 10.88 7.55 -4.39
CA TRP A 25 10.09 6.66 -3.53
C TRP A 25 8.62 7.09 -3.45
N ALA A 26 8.38 8.40 -3.33
CA ALA A 26 7.05 8.94 -3.12
C ALA A 26 6.11 8.67 -4.31
N GLU A 27 6.54 8.94 -5.55
CA GLU A 27 5.68 8.69 -6.71
C GLU A 27 5.55 7.19 -6.99
N TYR A 28 6.61 6.41 -6.74
CA TYR A 28 6.54 4.95 -6.84
C TYR A 28 5.50 4.37 -5.89
N ASN A 29 5.45 4.87 -4.65
CA ASN A 29 4.45 4.43 -3.66
C ASN A 29 3.02 4.76 -4.10
N LYS A 30 2.80 5.98 -4.61
CA LYS A 30 1.49 6.38 -5.18
C LYS A 30 1.08 5.46 -6.32
N LYS A 31 2.02 5.11 -7.21
CA LYS A 31 1.75 4.15 -8.29
C LYS A 31 1.41 2.76 -7.77
N ILE A 32 2.11 2.26 -6.74
CA ILE A 32 1.78 0.95 -6.13
C ILE A 32 0.36 0.97 -5.57
N GLN A 33 -0.01 2.00 -4.82
CA GLN A 33 -1.35 2.14 -4.24
C GLN A 33 -2.45 2.11 -5.32
N LYS A 34 -2.18 2.67 -6.51
CA LYS A 34 -3.12 2.71 -7.63
C LYS A 34 -3.17 1.46 -8.53
N ARG A 35 -2.26 0.49 -8.36
CA ARG A 35 -2.15 -0.66 -9.30
C ARG A 35 -3.37 -1.60 -9.33
N CYS A 36 -4.30 -1.45 -8.40
CA CYS A 36 -5.44 -2.34 -8.21
C CYS A 36 -6.72 -1.54 -7.91
N GLU A 37 -6.92 -0.42 -8.62
CA GLU A 37 -8.11 0.41 -8.50
C GLU A 37 -9.29 -0.28 -9.23
N LEU A 38 -10.23 -0.81 -8.45
CA LEU A 38 -11.47 -1.40 -8.94
C LEU A 38 -12.63 -0.47 -8.60
N SER A 39 -13.62 -0.37 -9.49
CA SER A 39 -14.85 0.40 -9.24
C SER A 39 -16.01 -0.58 -9.09
N PHE A 40 -16.70 -0.52 -7.95
CA PHE A 40 -17.91 -1.28 -7.72
C PHE A 40 -19.13 -0.37 -7.89
N TYR A 41 -20.16 -0.88 -8.55
CA TYR A 41 -21.41 -0.17 -8.67
C TYR A 41 -22.31 -0.56 -7.49
N PHE A 42 -22.65 0.42 -6.64
CA PHE A 42 -23.56 0.22 -5.51
C PHE A 42 -24.93 0.80 -5.82
N LEU A 43 -25.97 0.10 -5.36
CA LEU A 43 -27.32 0.64 -5.31
C LEU A 43 -27.36 1.82 -4.33
N LYS A 44 -28.26 2.78 -4.56
CA LYS A 44 -28.39 3.96 -3.69
C LYS A 44 -28.64 3.54 -2.23
N GLY A 45 -27.76 3.97 -1.34
CA GLY A 45 -27.80 3.72 0.10
C GLY A 45 -26.49 4.18 0.76
N ASP A 46 -26.50 4.37 2.08
CA ASP A 46 -25.29 4.76 2.83
C ASP A 46 -24.57 3.53 3.39
N LEU A 47 -23.73 2.92 2.56
CA LEU A 47 -22.88 1.81 2.99
C LEU A 47 -21.81 2.27 3.97
N LYS A 48 -21.39 3.54 3.89
CA LYS A 48 -20.28 4.06 4.70
C LYS A 48 -20.64 4.06 6.19
N ALA A 49 -21.88 4.42 6.51
CA ALA A 49 -22.40 4.39 7.88
C ALA A 49 -22.38 2.98 8.52
N LEU A 50 -22.44 1.90 7.73
CA LEU A 50 -22.42 0.53 8.26
C LEU A 50 -21.01 0.06 8.66
N PHE A 51 -19.98 0.63 8.04
CA PHE A 51 -18.60 0.15 8.18
C PHE A 51 -17.69 1.13 8.92
N ILE A 52 -17.90 2.44 8.78
CA ILE A 52 -17.04 3.47 9.38
C ILE A 52 -17.63 3.94 10.70
N ASN A 53 -16.84 3.86 11.75
CA ASN A 53 -17.19 4.42 13.06
C ASN A 53 -17.26 5.94 12.97
N GLU A 54 -18.32 6.56 13.50
CA GLU A 54 -18.45 8.02 13.58
C GLU A 54 -17.31 8.64 14.40
N ASN A 55 -16.93 7.98 15.50
CA ASN A 55 -15.86 8.40 16.40
C ASN A 55 -14.76 7.32 16.46
N PRO A 56 -13.79 7.34 15.52
CA PRO A 56 -12.72 6.34 15.47
C PRO A 56 -11.64 6.53 16.54
N TYR A 57 -11.69 7.62 17.31
CA TYR A 57 -10.69 7.94 18.33
C TYR A 57 -11.35 8.13 19.68
N ILE A 58 -10.71 7.60 20.72
CA ILE A 58 -11.14 7.82 22.10
C ILE A 58 -10.55 9.15 22.57
N PRO A 59 -11.37 10.15 22.95
CA PRO A 59 -10.82 11.42 23.45
C PRO A 59 -9.90 11.17 24.64
N SER A 60 -8.85 11.98 24.79
CA SER A 60 -7.79 11.92 25.82
C SER A 60 -6.65 10.89 25.64
N LEU A 61 -6.65 10.06 24.59
CA LEU A 61 -5.54 9.15 24.28
C LEU A 61 -4.73 9.65 23.07
N SER A 62 -3.48 10.05 23.32
CA SER A 62 -2.54 10.47 22.26
C SER A 62 -1.80 9.27 21.67
N GLY A 63 -1.60 9.27 20.34
CA GLY A 63 -0.88 8.21 19.62
C GLY A 63 -1.67 6.92 19.38
N GLN A 64 -2.97 6.89 19.71
CA GLN A 64 -3.81 5.72 19.47
C GLN A 64 -4.05 5.48 17.97
N GLN A 65 -4.25 4.22 17.60
CA GLN A 65 -4.73 3.85 16.27
C GLN A 65 -6.24 4.09 16.17
N ALA A 66 -6.73 4.35 14.96
CA ALA A 66 -8.17 4.45 14.71
C ALA A 66 -8.86 3.10 15.02
N THR A 67 -10.00 3.16 15.70
CA THR A 67 -10.86 1.99 15.92
C THR A 67 -11.69 1.71 14.66
N TYR A 68 -11.84 0.43 14.34
CA TYR A 68 -12.60 -0.03 13.18
C TYR A 68 -13.73 -0.95 13.64
N SER A 69 -14.87 -0.85 12.96
CA SER A 69 -15.97 -1.81 13.15
C SER A 69 -15.51 -3.21 12.73
N TYR A 70 -16.02 -4.22 13.42
CA TYR A 70 -15.76 -5.62 13.09
C TYR A 70 -16.11 -5.94 11.63
N ALA A 71 -17.27 -5.46 11.17
CA ALA A 71 -17.74 -5.65 9.80
C ALA A 71 -16.76 -5.05 8.77
N TYR A 72 -16.11 -3.94 9.11
CA TYR A 72 -15.14 -3.30 8.21
C TYR A 72 -13.82 -4.07 8.15
N ILE A 73 -13.37 -4.62 9.28
CA ILE A 73 -12.19 -5.49 9.34
C ILE A 73 -12.43 -6.74 8.48
N GLU A 74 -13.59 -7.38 8.62
CA GLU A 74 -13.96 -8.54 7.81
C GLU A 74 -14.02 -8.22 6.32
N LEU A 75 -14.59 -7.07 5.97
CA LEU A 75 -14.64 -6.60 4.60
C LEU A 75 -13.23 -6.43 4.02
N ILE A 76 -12.34 -5.70 4.71
CA ILE A 76 -10.95 -5.54 4.29
C ILE A 76 -10.26 -6.90 4.11
N PHE A 77 -10.44 -7.80 5.08
CA PHE A 77 -9.82 -9.11 5.05
C PHE A 77 -10.34 -10.00 3.91
N THR A 78 -11.63 -9.89 3.59
CA THR A 78 -12.25 -10.57 2.45
C THR A 78 -11.63 -10.10 1.14
N PHE A 79 -11.51 -8.78 0.94
CA PHE A 79 -10.86 -8.21 -0.25
C PHE A 79 -9.38 -8.60 -0.33
N TYR A 80 -8.67 -8.57 0.80
CA TYR A 80 -7.28 -8.99 0.88
C TYR A 80 -7.11 -10.45 0.43
N ARG A 81 -7.96 -11.37 0.89
CA ARG A 81 -7.90 -12.78 0.51
C ARG A 81 -8.39 -13.05 -0.91
N LEU A 82 -9.46 -12.40 -1.35
CA LEU A 82 -10.07 -12.65 -2.65
C LEU A 82 -9.16 -12.20 -3.79
N PHE A 83 -8.56 -11.02 -3.66
CA PHE A 83 -7.73 -10.43 -4.72
C PHE A 83 -6.23 -10.62 -4.51
N ASN A 84 -5.81 -11.10 -3.32
CA ASN A 84 -4.40 -11.30 -2.95
C ASN A 84 -3.54 -10.04 -3.16
N PHE A 85 -4.10 -8.86 -2.88
CA PHE A 85 -3.41 -7.58 -3.00
C PHE A 85 -2.40 -7.39 -1.87
N GLY A 86 -1.25 -6.79 -2.17
CA GLY A 86 -0.31 -6.39 -1.13
C GLY A 86 -0.90 -5.26 -0.27
N MET A 87 -0.48 -5.15 1.00
CA MET A 87 -1.06 -4.19 1.96
C MET A 87 -1.17 -2.75 1.46
N ARG A 88 -0.19 -2.28 0.67
CA ARG A 88 -0.22 -0.92 0.08
C ARG A 88 -1.28 -0.77 -1.00
N GLN A 89 -1.50 -1.81 -1.80
CA GLN A 89 -2.56 -1.84 -2.81
C GLN A 89 -3.92 -1.88 -2.12
N THR A 90 -4.08 -2.73 -1.09
CA THR A 90 -5.31 -2.82 -0.30
C THR A 90 -5.66 -1.47 0.34
N SER A 91 -4.67 -0.80 0.95
CA SER A 91 -4.85 0.53 1.54
C SER A 91 -5.26 1.58 0.49
N GLY A 92 -4.58 1.63 -0.66
CA GLY A 92 -4.93 2.57 -1.72
C GLY A 92 -6.32 2.31 -2.32
N TYR A 93 -6.66 1.04 -2.49
CA TYR A 93 -7.97 0.61 -2.96
C TYR A 93 -9.10 1.10 -2.04
N PHE A 94 -9.00 0.84 -0.73
CA PHE A 94 -10.01 1.28 0.24
C PHE A 94 -10.08 2.80 0.39
N GLU A 95 -8.96 3.51 0.26
CA GLU A 95 -8.96 4.97 0.27
C GLU A 95 -9.77 5.54 -0.91
N ASN A 96 -9.62 4.97 -2.10
CA ASN A 96 -10.38 5.39 -3.28
C ASN A 96 -11.83 4.91 -3.23
N PHE A 97 -12.09 3.73 -2.69
CA PHE A 97 -13.42 3.15 -2.55
C PHE A 97 -14.39 4.06 -1.78
N TRP A 98 -13.94 4.71 -0.71
CA TRP A 98 -14.76 5.61 0.11
C TRP A 98 -14.80 7.08 -0.35
N ARG A 99 -14.02 7.42 -1.39
CA ARG A 99 -14.03 8.76 -2.01
C ARG A 99 -15.11 8.90 -3.09
N ASN A 100 -15.52 7.78 -3.68
CA ASN A 100 -16.58 7.70 -4.70
C ASN A 100 -17.94 7.49 -4.05
#